data_AF-A0A929STZ6-F1
#
_entry.id   AF-A0A929STZ6-F1
#
_cell.length_a   1.000
_cell.length_b   1.000
_cell.length_c   1.000
_cell.angle_alpha   90.00
_cell.angle_beta   90.00
_cell.angle_gamma   90.00
#
_symmetry.space_group_name_H-M   'P 1'
#
loop_
_entity.id
_entity.type
_entity.pdbx_description
1 polymer ?
#
loop_
_entity_poly.entity_id
_entity_poly.type
_entity_poly.pdbx_seq_one_letter_code
_entity_poly.pdbx_strand_id
1 'polypeptide(L)' 'MVTTGTHTAVPICYIGKLFGCKIIYIETFANITTKTLAGKILYPITDKFIVQWESMKKLYPKADYYGGIF' A
#
# COMPACT_ATOMS: atom_id res chain seq x y z
N MET A 1 -1.04 -1.80 11.82
CA MET A 1 -2.13 -1.06 11.14
C MET A 1 -2.29 -1.65 9.74
N VAL A 2 -3.51 -2.06 9.39
CA VAL A 2 -3.84 -2.55 8.05
C VAL A 2 -4.82 -1.54 7.45
N THR A 3 -4.56 -1.06 6.22
CA THR A 3 -5.47 -0.14 5.55
C THR A 3 -5.44 -0.30 4.04
N THR A 4 -6.61 -0.15 3.44
CA THR A 4 -6.87 -0.02 1.99
C THR A 4 -7.21 1.42 1.62
N GLY A 5 -7.27 2.33 2.60
CA GLY A 5 -7.72 3.71 2.44
C GLY A 5 -6.61 4.62 1.94
N THR A 6 -6.97 5.65 1.18
CA THR A 6 -6.00 6.55 0.52
C THR A 6 -5.89 7.92 1.17
N HIS A 7 -6.99 8.57 1.55
CA HIS A 7 -6.94 9.95 2.04
C HIS A 7 -6.49 10.05 3.51
N THR A 8 -7.35 9.65 4.45
CA THR A 8 -7.09 9.81 5.89
C THR A 8 -6.05 8.82 6.40
N ALA A 9 -5.91 7.69 5.72
CA ALA A 9 -5.00 6.63 6.12
C ALA A 9 -3.52 7.02 5.95
N VAL A 10 -3.19 7.87 4.97
CA VAL A 10 -1.80 8.29 4.73
C VAL A 10 -1.19 9.00 5.95
N PRO A 11 -1.74 10.12 6.45
CA PRO A 11 -1.15 10.80 7.62
C PRO A 11 -1.18 9.93 8.88
N ILE A 12 -2.23 9.12 9.08
CA ILE A 12 -2.32 8.18 10.20
C ILE A 12 -1.24 7.11 10.13
N CYS A 13 -0.92 6.59 8.94
CA CYS A 13 0.17 5.65 8.74
C CYS A 13 1.52 6.29 9.10
N TYR A 14 1.78 7.53 8.70
CA TYR A 14 3.02 8.23 9.10
C TYR A 14 3.12 8.41 10.62
N ILE A 15 2.02 8.81 11.27
CA ILE A 15 1.97 8.92 12.73
C ILE A 15 2.24 7.55 13.35
N GLY A 16 1.57 6.50 12.88
CA GLY A 16 1.82 5.13 13.34
C GLY A 16 3.28 4.71 13.17
N LYS A 17 3.92 5.03 12.03
CA LYS A 17 5.34 4.73 11.79
C LYS A 17 6.24 5.42 12.80
N LEU A 18 5.95 6.67 13.13
CA LEU A 18 6.69 7.45 14.12
C LEU A 18 6.63 6.81 15.51
N PHE A 19 5.50 6.18 15.85
CA PHE A 19 5.31 5.42 17.09
C PHE A 19 5.74 3.93 16.98
N GLY A 20 6.46 3.53 15.92
CA GLY A 20 6.97 2.17 15.75
C GLY A 20 5.90 1.13 15.35
N CYS A 21 4.73 1.56 14.90
CA CYS A 21 3.69 0.64 14.44
C CYS A 21 4.09 0.01 13.10
N LYS A 22 3.83 -1.30 12.96
CA LYS A 22 3.92 -1.99 11.67
C LYS A 22 2.77 -1.57 10.76
N ILE A 23 3.07 -1.23 9.52
CA ILE A 23 2.12 -0.73 8.53
C ILE A 23 2.00 -1.73 7.39
N ILE A 24 0.78 -2.20 7.16
CA ILE A 24 0.42 -3.02 6.02
C ILE A 24 -0.55 -2.21 5.17
N TYR A 25 -0.16 -1.92 3.94
CA TYR A 25 -1.00 -1.23 2.98
C TYR A 25 -1.40 -2.17 1.86
N ILE A 26 -2.68 -2.18 1.52
CA ILE A 26 -3.21 -2.95 0.41
C ILE A 26 -3.64 -1.95 -0.67
N GLU A 27 -3.02 -2.03 -1.84
CA GLU A 27 -3.34 -1.14 -2.96
C GLU A 27 -4.72 -1.46 -3.53
N THR A 28 -5.40 -0.42 -4.03
CA THR A 28 -6.73 -0.55 -4.62
C THR A 28 -6.74 -1.46 -5.84
N PHE A 29 -7.82 -2.21 -5.98
CA PHE A 29 -8.08 -3.07 -7.13
C PHE A 29 -8.33 -2.26 -8.42
N ALA A 30 -8.85 -1.04 -8.29
CA ALA A 30 -9.37 -0.26 -9.41
C ALA A 30 -8.30 0.34 -10.34
N ASN A 31 -7.07 0.52 -9.86
CA ASN A 31 -6.00 1.15 -10.63
C ASN A 31 -4.76 0.25 -10.70
N ILE A 32 -4.62 -0.43 -11.83
CA ILE A 32 -3.56 -1.44 -12.07
C ILE A 32 -2.44 -0.93 -12.98
N THR A 33 -2.69 0.14 -13.74
CA THR A 33 -1.79 0.66 -14.78
C THR A 33 -0.89 1.78 -14.27
N THR A 34 -1.30 2.49 -13.21
CA THR A 34 -0.55 3.60 -12.65
C THR A 34 -0.44 3.50 -11.14
N LYS A 35 0.60 4.13 -10.57
CA LYS A 35 0.77 4.21 -9.11
C LYS A 35 -0.19 5.24 -8.53
N THR A 36 -1.02 4.85 -7.58
CA THR A 36 -1.89 5.78 -6.85
C THR A 36 -1.04 6.76 -6.03
N LEU A 37 -1.59 7.94 -5.73
CA LEU A 37 -0.86 8.94 -4.93
C LEU A 37 -0.55 8.40 -3.53
N ALA A 38 -1.54 7.77 -2.89
CA ALA A 38 -1.37 7.12 -1.59
C ALA A 38 -0.34 5.97 -1.66
N GLY A 39 -0.41 5.12 -2.68
CA GLY A 39 0.54 4.05 -2.91
C GLY A 39 1.97 4.57 -3.06
N LYS A 40 2.19 5.62 -3.87
CA LYS A 40 3.52 6.26 -4.00
C LYS A 40 4.06 6.76 -2.65
N ILE A 41 3.21 7.38 -1.86
CA ILE A 41 3.57 7.98 -0.57
C ILE A 41 3.83 6.91 0.50
N LEU A 42 2.99 5.86 0.55
CA LEU A 42 3.05 4.82 1.58
C LEU A 42 4.10 3.75 1.28
N TYR A 43 4.37 3.45 0.01
CA TYR A 43 5.33 2.42 -0.42
C TYR A 43 6.70 2.46 0.27
N PRO A 44 7.36 3.62 0.49
CA PRO A 44 8.64 3.64 1.21
C PRO A 44 8.53 3.43 2.73
N ILE A 45 7.36 3.66 3.34
CA ILE A 45 7.18 3.57 4.80
C ILE A 45 6.48 2.30 5.27
N THR A 46 5.75 1.64 4.38
CA THR A 46 5.03 0.40 4.67
C THR A 46 5.98 -0.76 4.94
N ASP A 47 5.70 -1.52 5.99
CA ASP A 47 6.42 -2.76 6.30
C ASP A 47 5.99 -3.90 5.38
N LYS A 48 4.71 -3.92 4.98
CA LYS A 48 4.21 -4.75 3.88
C LYS A 48 3.35 -3.93 2.94
N PHE A 49 3.63 -4.06 1.65
CA PHE A 49 2.82 -3.47 0.60
C PHE A 49 2.23 -4.60 -0.24
N ILE A 50 0.91 -4.70 -0.27
CA ILE A 50 0.20 -5.78 -0.93
C ILE A 50 -0.45 -5.25 -2.20
N VAL A 51 -0.24 -5.97 -3.30
CA VAL A 51 -0.89 -5.72 -4.59
C VAL A 51 -1.80 -6.90 -4.97
N GLN A 52 -2.89 -6.57 -5.65
CA GLN A 52 -3.91 -7.54 -6.03
C GLN A 52 -3.73 -8.10 -7.44
N TRP A 53 -2.83 -7.50 -8.23
CA TRP A 53 -2.49 -7.93 -9.59
C TRP A 53 -0.98 -8.12 -9.73
N GLU A 54 -0.57 -9.22 -10.35
CA GLU A 54 0.86 -9.51 -10.54
C GLU A 54 1.56 -8.45 -11.41
N SER A 55 0.84 -7.91 -12.40
CA SER A 55 1.31 -6.82 -13.26
C SER A 55 1.72 -5.57 -12.48
N MET A 56 1.11 -5.32 -11.33
CA MET A 56 1.45 -4.18 -10.47
C MET A 56 2.81 -4.33 -9.81
N LYS A 57 3.41 -5.52 -9.77
CA LYS A 57 4.81 -5.69 -9.34
C LYS A 57 5.78 -4.96 -10.28
N LYS A 58 5.40 -4.70 -11.55
CA LYS A 58 6.19 -3.83 -12.44
C LYS A 58 6.22 -2.38 -11.95
N LEU A 59 5.15 -1.93 -11.31
CA LEU A 59 5.05 -0.59 -10.71
C LEU A 59 5.68 -0.59 -9.30
N TYR A 60 5.39 -1.61 -8.50
CA TYR A 60 5.82 -1.78 -7.12
C TYR A 60 6.65 -3.07 -6.95
N PRO A 61 7.95 -3.06 -7.29
CA PRO A 61 8.77 -4.29 -7.31
C PRO A 61 8.91 -5.00 -5.95
N LYS A 62 8.79 -4.27 -4.85
CA LYS A 62 8.90 -4.77 -3.47
C LYS A 62 7.54 -5.15 -2.88
N ALA A 63 6.46 -5.05 -3.66
CA ALA A 63 5.15 -5.43 -3.21
C ALA A 63 4.97 -6.95 -3.22
N ASP A 64 4.29 -7.46 -2.20
CA ASP A 64 3.81 -8.83 -2.18
C ASP A 64 2.51 -8.93 -2.97
N TYR A 65 2.43 -9.94 -3.83
CA TYR A 65 1.20 -10.26 -4.56
C TYR A 65 0.38 -11.29 -3.79
N TYR A 66 -0.87 -10.95 -3.47
CA TYR A 66 -1.79 -11.85 -2.75
C TYR A 66 -3.09 -12.13 -3.55
N GLY A 67 -3.20 -11.63 -4.78
CA GLY A 67 -4.42 -11.78 -5.59
C GLY A 67 -5.59 -10.91 -5.09
N GLY A 68 -6.80 -11.24 -5.52
CA GLY A 68 -8.02 -10.50 -5.13
C GLY A 68 -8.37 -10.73 -3.67
N ILE A 69 -7.95 -9.80 -2.81
CA ILE A 69 -8.35 -9.75 -1.40
C ILE A 69 -9.63 -8.91 -1.32
N PHE A 70 -10.76 -9.54 -1.03
CA PHE A 70 -12.06 -8.91 -0.82
C PHE A 70 -12.39 -8.76 0.66
#